data_AF-A0A4R8MZH6-F1
#
_entry.id   AF-A0A4R8MZH6-F1
#
_cell.length_a   1.000
_cell.length_b   1.000
_cell.length_c   1.000
_cell.angle_alpha   90.00
_cell.angle_beta   90.00
_cell.angle_gamma   90.00
#
_symmetry.space_group_name_H-M   'P 1'
#
loop_
_entity.id
_entity.type
_entity.pdbx_description
1 polymer ?
#
loop_
_entity_poly.entity_id
_entity_poly.type
_entity_poly.pdbx_seq_one_letter_code
_entity_poly.pdbx_strand_id
1 'polypeptide(L)'
;MRKRNSLTQILGTCLLVVIFLTESYGKISSAGLSFRNESFKRKLEVYIAKNRPSLSLQERLELVSAMENAALNLRLPSGNQKERYDKLGFLVGLVHTESQFHRRAKSHKGALGLMQVMPTTARWLAEKEGIPFSGERDLYDPETNLYIGVLYLNYLIERTDSLEAALLSYNAGLGGYKRFGGIPEYSRSVYRYYEEWKSMPTPTESLISETVASLLSI
;
A
#
# COMPACT_ATOMS: atom_id res chain seq x y z
N MET A 1 17.13 -67.96 5.35
CA MET A 1 17.01 -66.96 4.27
C MET A 1 16.40 -65.68 4.84
N ARG A 2 17.02 -64.53 4.55
CA ARG A 2 16.88 -63.21 5.22
C ARG A 2 15.47 -62.60 5.05
N LYS A 3 14.73 -62.37 6.15
CA LYS A 3 13.59 -61.44 6.20
C LYS A 3 14.12 -60.01 6.04
N ARG A 4 14.11 -59.49 4.82
CA ARG A 4 14.60 -58.14 4.51
C ARG A 4 13.45 -57.13 4.65
N ASN A 5 13.47 -56.42 5.78
CA ASN A 5 13.09 -55.03 6.01
C ASN A 5 11.74 -54.50 5.45
N SER A 6 10.63 -54.74 6.16
CA SER A 6 9.38 -53.96 5.96
C SER A 6 9.45 -52.56 6.58
N LEU A 7 10.19 -52.40 7.68
CA LEU A 7 10.32 -51.13 8.41
C LEU A 7 11.06 -50.05 7.61
N THR A 8 12.11 -50.40 6.85
CA THR A 8 12.83 -49.40 6.03
C THR A 8 12.02 -48.96 4.81
N GLN A 9 11.15 -49.82 4.27
CA GLN A 9 10.22 -49.42 3.21
C GLN A 9 9.17 -48.47 3.76
N ILE A 10 8.53 -48.79 4.89
CA ILE A 10 7.51 -47.94 5.52
C ILE A 10 8.08 -46.57 5.89
N LEU A 11 9.28 -46.52 6.50
CA LEU A 11 9.95 -45.27 6.85
C LEU A 11 10.31 -44.43 5.59
N GLY A 12 10.75 -45.09 4.51
CA GLY A 12 11.03 -44.42 3.23
C GLY A 12 9.77 -43.84 2.59
N THR A 13 8.65 -44.58 2.60
CA THR A 13 7.37 -44.09 2.04
C THR A 13 6.80 -42.94 2.86
N CYS A 14 6.87 -43.00 4.19
CA CYS A 14 6.44 -41.90 5.05
C CYS A 14 7.26 -40.63 4.82
N LEU A 15 8.59 -40.74 4.66
CA LEU A 15 9.45 -39.59 4.38
C LEU A 15 9.15 -38.97 3.01
N LEU A 16 8.91 -39.78 1.98
CA LEU A 16 8.53 -39.30 0.66
C LEU A 16 7.16 -38.62 0.64
N VAL A 17 6.17 -39.16 1.38
CA VAL A 17 4.85 -38.52 1.53
C VAL A 17 4.99 -37.18 2.26
N VAL A 18 5.79 -37.11 3.33
CA VAL A 18 6.04 -35.84 4.03
C VAL A 18 6.73 -34.82 3.13
N ILE A 19 7.76 -35.21 2.36
CA ILE A 19 8.43 -34.32 1.41
C ILE A 19 7.45 -33.83 0.33
N PHE A 20 6.68 -34.74 -0.28
CA PHE A 20 5.71 -34.39 -1.31
C PHE A 20 4.59 -33.48 -0.78
N LEU A 21 4.13 -33.71 0.45
CA LEU A 21 3.20 -32.81 1.12
C LEU A 21 3.86 -31.45 1.38
N THR A 22 5.08 -31.37 1.92
CA THR A 22 5.73 -30.08 2.17
C THR A 22 5.99 -29.27 0.89
N GLU A 23 6.41 -29.92 -0.19
CA GLU A 23 6.59 -29.27 -1.50
C GLU A 23 5.26 -28.83 -2.11
N SER A 24 4.22 -29.67 -2.01
CA SER A 24 2.88 -29.36 -2.51
C SER A 24 2.23 -28.22 -1.74
N TYR A 25 2.24 -28.27 -0.40
CA TYR A 25 1.74 -27.20 0.46
C TYR A 25 2.53 -25.89 0.26
N GLY A 26 3.86 -25.96 0.09
CA GLY A 26 4.70 -24.79 -0.20
C GLY A 26 4.39 -24.14 -1.56
N LYS A 27 4.17 -24.95 -2.61
CA LYS A 27 3.76 -24.45 -3.95
C LYS A 27 2.35 -23.87 -3.95
N ILE A 28 1.40 -24.51 -3.26
CA ILE A 28 0.02 -24.03 -3.17
C ILE A 28 -0.05 -22.71 -2.38
N SER A 29 0.70 -22.59 -1.27
CA SER A 29 0.74 -21.38 -0.47
C SER A 29 1.41 -20.21 -1.20
N SER A 30 2.53 -20.46 -1.88
CA SER A 30 3.22 -19.44 -2.68
C SER A 30 2.42 -19.00 -3.90
N ALA A 31 1.75 -19.92 -4.60
CA ALA A 31 0.84 -19.59 -5.70
C ALA A 31 -0.36 -18.76 -5.22
N GLY A 32 -0.98 -19.15 -4.10
CA GLY A 32 -2.09 -18.39 -3.52
C GLY A 32 -1.68 -16.98 -3.03
N LEU A 33 -0.46 -16.83 -2.50
CA LEU A 33 0.07 -15.53 -2.09
C LEU A 33 0.41 -14.65 -3.30
N SER A 34 1.05 -15.21 -4.33
CA SER A 34 1.35 -14.52 -5.58
C SER A 34 0.07 -14.04 -6.27
N PHE A 35 -0.93 -14.93 -6.38
CA PHE A 35 -2.22 -14.61 -6.96
C PHE A 35 -2.95 -13.50 -6.19
N ARG A 36 -2.97 -13.60 -4.85
CA ARG A 36 -3.54 -12.57 -3.99
C ARG A 36 -2.87 -11.22 -4.27
N ASN A 37 -1.54 -11.17 -4.31
CA ASN A 37 -0.79 -9.94 -4.60
C ASN A 37 -1.15 -9.37 -5.97
N GLU A 38 -1.22 -10.19 -7.02
CA GLU A 38 -1.62 -9.73 -8.36
C GLU A 38 -3.05 -9.20 -8.40
N SER A 39 -3.99 -9.84 -7.68
CA SER A 39 -5.37 -9.34 -7.59
C SER A 39 -5.47 -7.98 -6.87
N PHE A 40 -4.65 -7.74 -5.84
CA PHE A 40 -4.59 -6.44 -5.13
C PHE A 40 -3.96 -5.35 -5.99
N LYS A 41 -2.88 -5.66 -6.72
CA LYS A 41 -2.28 -4.75 -7.71
C LYS A 41 -3.28 -4.35 -8.76
N ARG A 42 -4.02 -5.31 -9.33
CA ARG A 42 -5.06 -5.02 -10.32
C ARG A 42 -6.19 -4.19 -9.73
N LYS A 43 -6.62 -4.49 -8.51
CA LYS A 43 -7.63 -3.67 -7.81
C LYS A 43 -7.16 -2.22 -7.70
N LEU A 44 -5.90 -1.98 -7.31
CA LEU A 44 -5.32 -0.64 -7.21
C LEU A 44 -5.22 0.05 -8.57
N GLU A 45 -4.76 -0.67 -9.59
CA GLU A 45 -4.68 -0.15 -10.96
C GLU A 45 -6.07 0.30 -11.46
N VAL A 46 -7.12 -0.50 -11.24
CA VAL A 46 -8.49 -0.14 -11.64
C VAL A 46 -9.01 1.04 -10.82
N TYR A 47 -8.71 1.10 -9.53
CA TYR A 47 -9.08 2.24 -8.69
C TYR A 47 -8.42 3.54 -9.17
N ILE A 48 -7.13 3.49 -9.53
CA ILE A 48 -6.41 4.63 -10.11
C ILE A 48 -7.01 4.98 -11.48
N ALA A 49 -7.28 4.00 -12.35
CA ALA A 49 -7.86 4.23 -13.68
C ALA A 49 -9.22 4.94 -13.59
N LYS A 50 -10.07 4.55 -12.63
CA LYS A 50 -11.37 5.21 -12.37
C LYS A 50 -11.20 6.69 -12.01
N ASN A 51 -10.20 7.02 -11.21
CA ASN A 51 -9.97 8.39 -10.71
C ASN A 51 -9.06 9.23 -11.64
N ARG A 52 -8.30 8.58 -12.52
CA ARG A 52 -7.33 9.18 -13.45
C ARG A 52 -7.39 8.47 -14.81
N PRO A 53 -8.51 8.59 -15.56
CA PRO A 53 -8.72 7.85 -16.80
C PRO A 53 -7.75 8.24 -17.94
N SER A 54 -7.10 9.40 -17.83
CA SER A 54 -6.13 9.87 -18.82
C SER A 54 -4.72 9.29 -18.67
N LEU A 55 -4.40 8.63 -17.56
CA LEU A 55 -3.09 7.99 -17.39
C LEU A 55 -2.98 6.76 -18.28
N SER A 56 -1.81 6.54 -18.86
CA SER A 56 -1.48 5.28 -19.53
C SER A 56 -1.41 4.10 -18.54
N LEU A 57 -1.48 2.86 -19.04
CA LEU A 57 -1.31 1.68 -18.20
C LEU A 57 0.05 1.70 -17.47
N GLN A 58 1.11 2.08 -18.17
CA GLN A 58 2.45 2.18 -17.60
C GLN A 58 2.50 3.15 -16.41
N GLU A 59 1.97 4.37 -16.58
CA GLU A 59 1.93 5.35 -15.49
C GLU A 59 1.10 4.88 -14.30
N ARG A 60 0.03 4.12 -14.53
CA ARG A 60 -0.77 3.52 -13.45
C ARG A 60 -0.01 2.42 -12.72
N LEU A 61 0.70 1.55 -13.44
CA LEU A 61 1.52 0.49 -12.85
C LEU A 61 2.68 1.06 -12.03
N GLU A 62 3.32 2.15 -12.49
CA GLU A 62 4.32 2.87 -11.70
C GLU A 62 3.74 3.37 -10.37
N LEU A 63 2.53 3.95 -10.39
CA LEU A 63 1.85 4.39 -9.17
C LEU A 63 1.50 3.21 -8.26
N VAL A 64 1.03 2.10 -8.82
CA VAL A 64 0.74 0.86 -8.06
C VAL A 64 1.99 0.41 -7.32
N SER A 65 3.11 0.22 -8.03
CA SER A 65 4.37 -0.23 -7.42
C SER A 65 4.88 0.74 -6.36
N ALA A 66 4.88 2.04 -6.62
CA ALA A 66 5.32 3.05 -5.66
C ALA A 66 4.45 3.05 -4.39
N MET A 67 3.13 2.91 -4.53
CA MET A 67 2.21 2.86 -3.40
C MET A 67 2.32 1.57 -2.59
N GLU A 68 2.51 0.42 -3.24
CA GLU A 68 2.79 -0.85 -2.54
C GLU A 68 4.06 -0.74 -1.70
N ASN A 69 5.15 -0.24 -2.30
CA ASN A 69 6.44 -0.05 -1.63
C ASN A 69 6.32 0.91 -0.42
N ALA A 70 5.61 2.02 -0.58
CA ALA A 70 5.38 2.97 0.49
C ALA A 70 4.50 2.40 1.61
N ALA A 71 3.46 1.64 1.28
CA ALA A 71 2.55 1.03 2.25
C ALA A 71 3.26 0.03 3.18
N LEU A 72 4.32 -0.64 2.73
CA LEU A 72 5.14 -1.52 3.58
C LEU A 72 5.75 -0.76 4.76
N ASN A 73 6.14 0.49 4.54
CA ASN A 73 6.78 1.38 5.52
C ASN A 73 5.78 2.06 6.47
N LEU A 74 4.47 1.98 6.19
CA LEU A 74 3.45 2.63 7.00
C LEU A 74 3.26 1.92 8.35
N ARG A 75 3.32 2.66 9.45
CA ARG A 75 3.24 2.15 10.83
C ARG A 75 1.91 2.54 11.48
N LEU A 76 0.83 1.94 10.99
CA LEU A 76 -0.48 2.15 11.58
C LEU A 76 -0.56 1.53 12.99
N PRO A 77 -1.29 2.16 13.93
CA PRO A 77 -1.54 1.59 15.25
C PRO A 77 -2.14 0.19 15.12
N SER A 78 -1.64 -0.75 15.92
CA SER A 78 -2.25 -2.07 16.04
C SER A 78 -3.48 -1.94 16.93
N GLY A 79 -4.66 -1.73 16.33
CA GLY A 79 -5.93 -1.88 17.04
C GLY A 79 -6.13 -3.33 17.52
N ASN A 80 -7.26 -3.60 18.17
CA ASN A 80 -7.67 -4.98 18.47
C ASN A 80 -7.70 -5.80 17.17
N GLN A 81 -7.56 -7.14 17.20
CA GLN A 81 -7.43 -7.94 15.95
C GLN A 81 -8.55 -7.72 14.90
N LYS A 82 -9.72 -7.20 15.30
CA LYS A 82 -10.84 -6.81 14.43
C LYS A 82 -10.66 -5.46 13.70
N GLU A 83 -9.74 -4.62 14.14
CA GLU A 83 -9.57 -3.21 13.70
C GLU A 83 -8.22 -2.97 13.01
N ARG A 84 -7.52 -4.03 12.61
CA ARG A 84 -6.24 -3.87 11.90
C ARG A 84 -6.48 -3.27 10.52
N TYR A 85 -6.08 -2.02 10.35
CA TYR A 85 -6.15 -1.33 9.06
C TYR A 85 -5.30 -2.05 8.00
N ASP A 86 -5.88 -2.22 6.82
CA ASP A 86 -5.14 -2.48 5.58
C ASP A 86 -4.27 -1.26 5.25
N LYS A 87 -2.94 -1.42 5.33
CA LYS A 87 -1.99 -0.32 5.11
C LYS A 87 -2.10 0.25 3.71
N LEU A 88 -2.25 -0.61 2.69
CA LEU A 88 -2.35 -0.18 1.31
C LEU A 88 -3.63 0.61 1.11
N GLY A 89 -4.77 0.08 1.57
CA GLY A 89 -6.04 0.79 1.52
C GLY A 89 -6.03 2.11 2.25
N PHE A 90 -5.40 2.19 3.42
CA PHE A 90 -5.31 3.45 4.15
C PHE A 90 -4.49 4.48 3.37
N LEU A 91 -3.36 4.07 2.79
CA LEU A 91 -2.55 4.93 1.93
C LEU A 91 -3.32 5.37 0.68
N VAL A 92 -4.14 4.49 0.08
CA VAL A 92 -5.07 4.83 -1.01
C VAL A 92 -6.03 5.94 -0.61
N GLY A 93 -6.66 5.83 0.56
CA GLY A 93 -7.58 6.85 1.05
C GLY A 93 -6.89 8.21 1.26
N LEU A 94 -5.66 8.19 1.76
CA LEU A 94 -4.86 9.39 1.99
C LEU A 94 -4.39 10.05 0.69
N VAL A 95 -3.81 9.29 -0.23
CA VAL A 95 -3.35 9.79 -1.55
C VAL A 95 -4.52 10.31 -2.39
N HIS A 96 -5.68 9.64 -2.31
CA HIS A 96 -6.89 10.16 -2.96
C HIS A 96 -7.25 11.52 -2.38
N THR A 97 -7.33 11.64 -1.05
CA THR A 97 -7.66 12.90 -0.36
C THR A 97 -6.70 14.03 -0.73
N GLU A 98 -5.41 13.75 -0.85
CA GLU A 98 -4.38 14.77 -1.08
C GLU A 98 -4.27 15.23 -2.54
N SER A 99 -4.32 14.30 -3.50
CA SER A 99 -3.99 14.64 -4.90
C SER A 99 -4.87 13.96 -5.94
N GLN A 100 -5.78 13.07 -5.52
CA GLN A 100 -6.49 12.17 -6.44
C GLN A 100 -5.52 11.43 -7.38
N PHE A 101 -4.37 11.00 -6.87
CA PHE A 101 -3.29 10.33 -7.62
C PHE A 101 -2.60 11.22 -8.68
N HIS A 102 -2.71 12.55 -8.57
CA HIS A 102 -2.04 13.47 -9.47
C HIS A 102 -0.59 13.71 -9.03
N ARG A 103 0.37 12.96 -9.64
CA ARG A 103 1.81 13.03 -9.30
C ARG A 103 2.45 14.42 -9.40
N ARG A 104 1.86 15.33 -10.18
CA ARG A 104 2.31 16.73 -10.37
C ARG A 104 1.48 17.76 -9.61
N ALA A 105 0.64 17.34 -8.66
CA ALA A 105 -0.18 18.25 -7.87
C ALA A 105 0.67 19.27 -7.12
N LYS A 106 0.20 20.53 -7.13
CA LYS A 106 0.76 21.63 -6.36
C LYS A 106 -0.38 22.39 -5.69
N SER A 107 -0.42 22.42 -4.37
CA SER A 107 -1.41 23.23 -3.65
C SER A 107 -1.07 24.72 -3.71
N HIS A 108 -2.06 25.56 -3.40
CA HIS A 108 -1.87 27.01 -3.27
C HIS A 108 -0.84 27.38 -2.18
N LYS A 109 -0.64 26.52 -1.19
CA LYS A 109 0.34 26.70 -0.11
C LYS A 109 1.73 26.15 -0.45
N GLY A 110 1.89 25.53 -1.61
CA GLY A 110 3.18 24.99 -2.08
C GLY A 110 3.43 23.52 -1.71
N ALA A 111 2.42 22.78 -1.27
CA ALA A 111 2.51 21.34 -1.06
C ALA A 111 2.58 20.60 -2.41
N LEU A 112 3.41 19.55 -2.52
CA LEU A 112 3.77 18.93 -3.80
C LEU A 112 3.48 17.42 -3.84
N GLY A 113 3.09 16.94 -5.02
CA GLY A 113 3.03 15.52 -5.37
C GLY A 113 1.84 14.74 -4.79
N LEU A 114 1.97 13.41 -4.77
CA LEU A 114 0.89 12.47 -4.46
C LEU A 114 0.32 12.62 -3.04
N MET A 115 1.19 12.84 -2.06
CA MET A 115 0.82 13.03 -0.66
C MET A 115 0.87 14.50 -0.21
N GLN A 116 1.00 15.45 -1.15
CA GLN A 116 1.06 16.88 -0.86
C GLN A 116 2.07 17.21 0.26
N VAL A 117 3.31 16.78 0.07
CA VAL A 117 4.39 17.04 1.02
C VAL A 117 4.89 18.48 0.86
N MET A 118 5.03 19.21 1.96
CA MET A 118 5.66 20.53 1.97
C MET A 118 7.17 20.41 1.75
N PRO A 119 7.80 21.22 0.87
CA PRO A 119 9.25 21.21 0.66
C PRO A 119 10.08 21.35 1.94
N THR A 120 9.62 22.17 2.90
CA THR A 120 10.28 22.34 4.20
C THR A 120 10.23 21.08 5.04
N THR A 121 9.10 20.36 5.04
CA THR A 121 8.94 19.07 5.72
C THR A 121 9.82 18.01 5.08
N ALA A 122 9.86 17.96 3.74
CA ALA A 122 10.69 17.02 3.01
C ALA A 122 12.18 17.21 3.33
N ARG A 123 12.67 18.45 3.30
CA ARG A 123 14.06 18.76 3.65
C ARG A 123 14.40 18.33 5.08
N TRP A 124 13.56 18.69 6.04
CA TRP A 124 13.76 18.33 7.43
C TRP A 124 13.80 16.81 7.64
N LEU A 125 12.88 16.04 7.04
CA LEU A 125 12.90 14.58 7.13
C LEU A 125 14.10 13.97 6.41
N ALA A 126 14.46 14.49 5.24
CA ALA A 126 15.59 14.00 4.48
C ALA A 126 16.90 14.15 5.26
N GLU A 127 17.13 15.31 5.89
CA GLU A 127 18.28 15.55 6.77
C GLU A 127 18.27 14.63 7.99
N LYS A 128 17.11 14.46 8.63
CA LYS A 128 16.96 13.65 9.84
C LYS A 128 17.21 12.16 9.59
N GLU A 129 16.72 11.64 8.47
CA GLU A 129 16.75 10.20 8.15
C GLU A 129 17.90 9.84 7.18
N GLY A 130 18.72 10.81 6.76
CA GLY A 130 19.85 10.60 5.84
C GLY A 130 19.42 10.24 4.41
N ILE A 131 18.27 10.74 3.96
CA ILE A 131 17.72 10.46 2.64
C ILE A 131 18.28 11.48 1.63
N PRO A 132 18.78 11.06 0.47
CA PRO A 132 19.14 11.98 -0.60
C PRO A 132 17.92 12.81 -1.04
N PHE A 133 18.02 14.13 -0.94
CA PHE A 133 16.97 15.06 -1.39
C PHE A 133 17.61 16.30 -2.01
N SER A 134 17.47 16.44 -3.32
CA SER A 134 18.09 17.49 -4.13
C SER A 134 17.19 18.73 -4.28
N GLY A 135 15.91 18.60 -3.94
CA GLY A 135 14.98 19.74 -3.86
C GLY A 135 13.56 19.40 -4.29
N GLU A 136 12.77 20.44 -4.53
CA GLU A 136 11.32 20.33 -4.79
C GLU A 136 10.95 19.42 -5.96
N ARG A 137 11.81 19.31 -6.99
CA ARG A 137 11.53 18.46 -8.15
C ARG A 137 11.42 16.98 -7.77
N ASP A 138 12.14 16.54 -6.75
CA ASP A 138 12.10 15.17 -6.26
C ASP A 138 10.73 14.85 -5.66
N LEU A 139 9.95 15.86 -5.20
CA LEU A 139 8.60 15.64 -4.71
C LEU A 139 7.57 15.38 -5.82
N TYR A 140 7.94 15.49 -7.10
CA TYR A 140 7.10 15.03 -8.21
C TYR A 140 7.41 13.60 -8.65
N ASP A 141 8.48 12.99 -8.13
CA ASP A 141 8.74 11.56 -8.27
C ASP A 141 7.81 10.78 -7.31
N PRO A 142 7.01 9.83 -7.82
CA PRO A 142 6.06 9.07 -7.00
C PRO A 142 6.70 8.35 -5.81
N GLU A 143 7.84 7.68 -6.01
CA GLU A 143 8.49 6.88 -4.97
C GLU A 143 9.00 7.79 -3.85
N THR A 144 9.73 8.84 -4.21
CA THR A 144 10.27 9.81 -3.26
C THR A 144 9.17 10.51 -2.48
N ASN A 145 8.12 10.99 -3.17
CA ASN A 145 7.02 11.69 -2.53
C ASN A 145 6.24 10.81 -1.55
N LEU A 146 5.91 9.58 -1.96
CA LEU A 146 5.19 8.62 -1.11
C LEU A 146 6.04 8.18 0.08
N TYR A 147 7.33 7.94 -0.13
CA TYR A 147 8.25 7.55 0.94
C TYR A 147 8.36 8.65 2.01
N ILE A 148 8.66 9.89 1.61
CA ILE A 148 8.74 11.03 2.53
C ILE A 148 7.38 11.28 3.20
N GLY A 149 6.28 11.20 2.45
CA GLY A 149 4.93 11.38 2.99
C GLY A 149 4.56 10.32 4.04
N VAL A 150 4.93 9.06 3.83
CA VAL A 150 4.74 7.97 4.80
C VAL A 150 5.62 8.17 6.04
N LEU A 151 6.88 8.58 5.88
CA LEU A 151 7.75 8.93 7.01
C LEU A 151 7.16 10.06 7.85
N TYR A 152 6.63 11.09 7.20
CA TYR A 152 5.97 12.19 7.90
C TYR A 152 4.73 11.71 8.67
N LEU A 153 3.90 10.89 8.05
CA LEU A 153 2.72 10.33 8.71
C LEU A 153 3.11 9.47 9.92
N ASN A 154 4.12 8.61 9.78
CA ASN A 154 4.63 7.79 10.90
C ASN A 154 5.13 8.68 12.04
N TYR A 155 5.87 9.75 11.74
CA TYR A 155 6.34 10.73 12.73
C TYR A 155 5.18 11.33 13.53
N LEU A 156 4.06 11.63 12.87
CA LEU A 156 2.86 12.17 13.52
C LEU A 156 2.11 11.12 14.34
N ILE A 157 1.94 9.90 13.82
CA ILE A 157 1.30 8.79 14.53
C ILE A 157 2.00 8.54 15.87
N GLU A 158 3.33 8.60 15.91
CA GLU A 158 4.13 8.44 17.13
C GLU A 158 3.98 9.58 18.15
N ARG A 159 3.40 10.73 17.77
CA ARG A 159 3.36 11.98 18.55
C ARG A 159 1.95 12.47 18.84
N THR A 160 0.96 11.68 18.49
CA THR A 160 -0.45 12.00 18.70
C THR A 160 -1.17 10.84 19.34
N ASP A 161 -2.21 11.14 20.12
CA ASP A 161 -2.92 10.13 20.91
C ASP A 161 -3.83 9.22 20.06
N SER A 162 -4.11 9.57 18.81
CA SER A 162 -4.96 8.79 17.90
C SER A 162 -4.58 8.97 16.43
N LEU A 163 -5.03 8.04 15.57
CA LEU A 163 -4.81 8.14 14.13
C LEU A 163 -5.52 9.35 13.52
N GLU A 164 -6.69 9.72 14.05
CA GLU A 164 -7.42 10.93 13.67
C GLU A 164 -6.62 12.19 14.01
N ALA A 165 -5.98 12.23 15.17
CA ALA A 165 -5.10 13.33 15.56
C ALA A 165 -3.83 13.41 14.70
N ALA A 166 -3.30 12.26 14.25
CA ALA A 166 -2.20 12.21 13.30
C ALA A 166 -2.61 12.78 11.93
N LEU A 167 -3.74 12.34 11.37
CA LEU A 167 -4.27 12.85 10.09
C LEU A 167 -4.55 14.36 10.14
N LEU A 168 -5.09 14.83 11.26
CA LEU A 168 -5.26 16.25 11.51
C LEU A 168 -3.95 17.03 11.46
N SER A 169 -2.94 16.51 12.15
CA SER A 169 -1.63 17.13 12.20
C SER A 169 -0.91 17.03 10.86
N TYR A 170 -1.25 16.05 10.03
CA TYR A 170 -0.73 15.92 8.67
C TYR A 170 -1.17 17.13 7.82
N ASN A 171 -2.47 17.45 7.85
CA ASN A 171 -3.05 18.55 7.11
C ASN A 171 -2.73 19.94 7.68
N ALA A 172 -2.73 20.08 9.01
CA ALA A 172 -2.65 21.38 9.68
C ALA A 172 -1.29 21.70 10.33
N GLY A 173 -0.35 20.75 10.32
CA GLY A 173 0.89 20.81 11.10
C GLY A 173 0.73 20.31 12.54
N LEU A 174 1.87 19.96 13.17
CA LEU A 174 1.91 19.42 14.53
C LEU A 174 1.34 20.45 15.53
N GLY A 175 0.27 20.08 16.25
CA GLY A 175 -0.46 20.97 17.16
C GLY A 175 -1.66 21.69 16.55
N GLY A 176 -1.81 21.67 15.22
CA GLY A 176 -2.97 22.24 14.51
C GLY A 176 -4.29 21.52 14.85
N TYR A 177 -4.23 20.24 15.24
CA TYR A 177 -5.40 19.45 15.62
C TYR A 177 -6.20 20.05 16.80
N LYS A 178 -5.55 20.80 17.70
CA LYS A 178 -6.21 21.49 18.83
C LYS A 178 -7.09 22.67 18.41
N ARG A 179 -6.90 23.21 17.19
CA ARG A 179 -7.69 24.35 16.68
C ARG A 179 -9.05 23.96 16.11
N PHE A 180 -9.28 22.69 15.75
CA PHE A 180 -10.44 22.28 14.94
C PHE A 180 -11.54 21.52 15.69
N GLY A 181 -11.51 21.48 17.03
CA GLY A 181 -12.71 21.26 17.85
C GLY A 181 -13.49 19.95 17.66
N GLY A 182 -12.91 18.90 17.05
CA GLY A 182 -13.38 17.54 17.29
C GLY A 182 -13.93 16.73 16.12
N ILE A 183 -14.19 17.26 14.91
CA ILE A 183 -14.30 16.38 13.74
C ILE A 183 -13.85 17.10 12.45
N PRO A 184 -12.62 16.86 12.00
CA PRO A 184 -12.04 17.51 10.84
C PRO A 184 -12.48 16.82 9.56
N GLU A 185 -12.99 17.62 8.62
CA GLU A 185 -13.35 17.19 7.28
C GLU A 185 -12.26 16.36 6.59
N TYR A 186 -10.99 16.68 6.88
CA TYR A 186 -9.84 15.98 6.33
C TYR A 186 -9.80 14.48 6.70
N SER A 187 -9.88 14.12 7.99
CA SER A 187 -9.84 12.70 8.39
C SER A 187 -11.06 11.94 7.86
N ARG A 188 -12.24 12.56 7.82
CA ARG A 188 -13.44 11.96 7.21
C ARG A 188 -13.23 11.63 5.74
N SER A 189 -12.58 12.50 4.97
CA SER A 189 -12.29 12.24 3.55
C SER A 189 -11.35 11.06 3.38
N VAL A 190 -10.29 10.96 4.21
CA VAL A 190 -9.36 9.81 4.20
C VAL A 190 -10.11 8.50 4.46
N TYR A 191 -10.92 8.45 5.53
CA TYR A 191 -11.70 7.25 5.85
C TYR A 191 -12.77 6.94 4.80
N ARG A 192 -13.40 7.96 4.18
CA ARG A 192 -14.37 7.75 3.09
C ARG A 192 -13.74 7.00 1.93
N TYR A 193 -12.58 7.45 1.45
CA TYR A 193 -11.90 6.81 0.32
C TYR A 193 -11.26 5.47 0.71
N TYR A 194 -10.85 5.31 1.97
CA TYR A 194 -10.43 4.01 2.50
C TYR A 194 -11.57 2.98 2.47
N GLU A 195 -12.78 3.36 2.90
CA GLU A 195 -13.95 2.47 2.85
C GLU A 195 -14.43 2.23 1.42
N GLU A 196 -14.36 3.22 0.53
CA GLU A 196 -14.60 3.01 -0.91
C GLU A 196 -13.64 1.95 -1.47
N TRP A 197 -12.33 2.08 -1.20
CA TRP A 197 -11.33 1.09 -1.58
C TRP A 197 -11.65 -0.29 -1.02
N LYS A 198 -11.98 -0.40 0.27
CA LYS A 198 -12.33 -1.69 0.89
C LYS A 198 -13.54 -2.34 0.24
N SER A 199 -14.57 -1.56 -0.05
CA SER A 199 -15.83 -2.05 -0.64
C SER A 199 -15.69 -2.45 -2.12
N MET A 200 -14.67 -1.95 -2.81
CA MET A 200 -14.44 -2.28 -4.21
C MET A 200 -14.13 -3.77 -4.37
N PRO A 201 -14.78 -4.48 -5.32
CA PRO A 201 -14.53 -5.90 -5.55
C PRO A 201 -13.08 -6.13 -5.97
N THR A 202 -12.45 -7.16 -5.40
CA THR A 202 -11.16 -7.64 -5.89
C THR A 202 -11.41 -8.45 -7.17
N PRO A 203 -10.73 -8.13 -8.28
CA PRO A 203 -10.87 -8.90 -9.51
C PRO A 203 -10.56 -10.38 -9.28
N THR A 204 -11.49 -11.27 -9.63
CA THR A 204 -11.35 -12.72 -9.50
C THR A 204 -10.58 -13.34 -10.66
N GLU A 205 -10.08 -14.55 -10.43
CA GLU A 205 -9.24 -15.35 -11.32
C GLU A 205 -9.83 -15.53 -12.74
N SER A 206 -11.16 -15.65 -12.86
CA SER A 206 -11.86 -15.77 -14.15
C SER A 206 -11.74 -14.52 -15.01
N LEU A 207 -11.86 -13.32 -14.40
CA LEU A 207 -11.73 -12.04 -15.10
C LEU A 207 -10.27 -11.76 -15.50
N ILE A 208 -9.31 -12.24 -14.71
CA ILE A 208 -7.87 -12.13 -15.01
C ILE A 208 -7.53 -12.99 -16.23
N SER A 209 -8.02 -14.24 -16.26
CA SER A 209 -7.80 -15.17 -17.37
C SER A 209 -8.39 -14.66 -18.69
N GLU A 210 -9.62 -14.13 -18.68
CA GLU A 210 -10.27 -13.60 -19.89
C GLU A 210 -9.57 -12.34 -20.43
N THR A 211 -9.09 -11.44 -19.57
CA THR A 211 -8.39 -10.23 -19.99
C THR A 211 -7.02 -10.54 -20.58
N VAL A 212 -6.28 -11.47 -19.96
CA VAL A 212 -4.96 -11.90 -20.46
C VAL A 212 -5.10 -12.69 -21.76
N ALA A 213 -6.12 -13.55 -21.88
CA ALA A 213 -6.44 -14.24 -23.13
C ALA A 213 -6.80 -13.25 -24.25
N SER A 214 -7.59 -12.21 -23.95
CA SER A 214 -7.93 -11.14 -24.89
C SER A 214 -6.71 -10.33 -25.36
N LEU A 215 -5.73 -10.07 -24.48
CA LEU A 215 -4.52 -9.32 -24.83
C LEU A 215 -3.51 -10.13 -25.64
N LEU A 216 -3.49 -11.46 -25.47
CA LEU A 216 -2.61 -12.37 -26.22
C LEU A 216 -3.22 -12.87 -27.54
N SER A 217 -4.47 -12.51 -27.83
CA SER A 217 -5.19 -12.87 -29.07
C SER A 217 -5.07 -11.80 -30.17
N ILE A 218 -4.13 -10.86 -30.04
CA ILE A 218 -3.79 -9.81 -31.03
C ILE A 218 -2.40 -10.10 -31.57
#